data_AF-A0ABD2V2W8-F1
#
_entry.id   AF-A0ABD2V2W8-F1
#
_cell.length_a   1.000
_cell.length_b   1.000
_cell.length_c   1.000
_cell.angle_alpha   90.00
_cell.angle_beta   90.00
_cell.angle_gamma   90.00
#
_symmetry.space_group_name_H-M   'P 1'
#
loop_
_entity.id
_entity.type
_entity.pdbx_description
1 polymer ?
#
loop_
_entity_poly.entity_id
_entity_poly.type
_entity_poly.pdbx_seq_one_letter_code
_entity_poly.pdbx_strand_id
1 'polypeptide(L)'
;MFLSALFFFLASPFYIKPKVRSNVFASFKQVLVVACKNRKLRYPNQNSDYHHKNGSGPQVPTDKLRFLNKACIIKSPEDVKLNGGAANPWNLCTVEQVDELKALIRVMPLWSTGIMISINLSQSSFPLLQAQSMNRHLTKGFQLPAGSFGMFLMIALTIWVLLYDRVMLPLASKIKGRPVRLKPIVRMGLGIFVSCLSMVVSGIIEHIRRRRAISEGLLNNSQGLVEMSALWLIIPNSLNGIAEAFSAIGSTEFYYSELPKSMSSIASALLGLGMAVASLLASVILNAVDKYTKGEGTESWVSSNINKGHYEYYYWLLALLTGFNLLYFVACCWQYGPSADVDITKRMMELSDDDDHLPGKLN
;
A
#
# COMPACT_ATOMS: atom_id res chain seq x y z
N MET A 1 -3.75 -4.07 -22.88
CA MET A 1 -2.96 -5.23 -22.41
C MET A 1 -2.09 -5.81 -23.52
N PHE A 2 -2.65 -6.41 -24.58
CA PHE A 2 -1.88 -6.99 -25.69
C PHE A 2 -0.92 -6.00 -26.38
N LEU A 3 -1.41 -4.81 -26.75
CA LEU A 3 -0.60 -3.76 -27.39
C LEU A 3 0.56 -3.29 -26.50
N SER A 4 0.33 -3.19 -25.18
CA SER A 4 1.36 -2.83 -24.21
C SER A 4 2.43 -3.91 -24.09
N ALA A 5 2.05 -5.19 -24.11
CA ALA A 5 3.00 -6.29 -24.10
C ALA A 5 3.84 -6.30 -25.39
N LEU A 6 3.19 -6.10 -26.55
CA LEU A 6 3.86 -5.99 -27.84
C LEU A 6 4.91 -4.87 -27.84
N PHE A 7 4.54 -3.66 -27.40
CA PHE A 7 5.48 -2.53 -27.29
C PHE A 7 6.61 -2.80 -26.30
N PHE A 8 6.33 -3.48 -25.17
CA PHE A 8 7.38 -3.87 -24.22
C PHE A 8 8.41 -4.82 -24.87
N PHE A 9 7.96 -5.81 -25.64
CA PHE A 9 8.87 -6.74 -26.33
C PHE A 9 9.66 -6.04 -27.44
N LEU A 10 9.03 -5.14 -28.20
CA LEU A 10 9.70 -4.31 -29.21
C LEU A 10 10.75 -3.37 -28.58
N ALA A 11 10.48 -2.84 -27.38
CA ALA A 11 11.39 -2.00 -26.62
C ALA A 11 12.48 -2.79 -25.86
N SER A 12 12.30 -4.10 -25.69
CA SER A 12 13.21 -4.98 -24.92
C SER A 12 14.70 -4.91 -25.32
N PRO A 13 15.05 -4.79 -26.62
CA PRO A 13 16.45 -4.66 -27.06
C PRO A 13 17.10 -3.34 -26.63
N PHE A 14 16.31 -2.29 -26.40
CA PHE A 14 16.79 -0.96 -26.00
C PHE A 14 17.04 -0.85 -24.49
N TYR A 15 16.56 -1.80 -23.69
CA TYR A 15 16.81 -1.80 -22.25
C TYR A 15 18.18 -2.39 -21.92
N ILE A 16 18.96 -1.66 -21.12
CA ILE A 16 20.16 -2.19 -20.47
C ILE A 16 19.70 -3.25 -19.46
N LYS A 17 20.08 -4.51 -19.69
CA LYS A 17 19.77 -5.65 -18.81
C LYS A 17 21.01 -5.97 -17.97
N PRO A 18 21.21 -5.36 -16.79
CA PRO A 18 22.32 -5.71 -15.92
C PRO A 18 22.23 -7.20 -15.55
N LYS A 19 23.38 -7.88 -15.44
CA LYS A 19 23.43 -9.29 -15.01
C LYS A 19 22.68 -9.43 -13.69
N VAL A 20 21.65 -10.27 -13.71
CA VAL A 20 20.76 -10.49 -12.55
C VAL A 20 21.60 -11.04 -11.41
N ARG A 21 21.65 -10.29 -10.31
CA ARG A 21 22.18 -10.75 -9.02
C ARG A 21 21.43 -12.02 -8.61
N SER A 22 22.08 -12.94 -7.91
CA SER A 22 21.45 -14.18 -7.39
C SER A 22 20.02 -13.96 -6.88
N ASN A 23 19.14 -14.94 -7.08
CA ASN A 23 17.73 -14.88 -6.67
C ASN A 23 17.55 -14.30 -5.24
N VAL A 24 16.93 -13.12 -5.13
CA VAL A 24 16.74 -12.40 -3.86
C VAL A 24 15.96 -13.25 -2.85
N PHE A 25 14.95 -13.99 -3.31
CA PHE A 25 14.20 -14.91 -2.45
C PHE A 25 15.05 -16.08 -1.95
N ALA A 26 16.01 -16.56 -2.74
CA ALA A 26 16.96 -17.56 -2.27
C ALA A 26 17.88 -16.97 -1.18
N SER A 27 18.29 -15.70 -1.31
CA SER A 27 19.05 -14.99 -0.28
C SER A 27 18.26 -14.85 1.02
N PHE A 28 16.96 -14.54 0.96
CA PHE A 28 16.11 -14.50 2.16
C PHE A 28 16.00 -15.86 2.85
N LYS A 29 15.82 -16.93 2.08
CA LYS A 29 15.81 -18.30 2.62
C LYS A 29 17.15 -18.66 3.25
N GLN A 30 18.27 -18.30 2.62
CA GLN A 30 19.61 -18.51 3.15
C GLN A 30 19.79 -17.79 4.49
N VAL A 31 19.46 -16.50 4.57
CA VAL A 31 19.58 -15.74 5.82
C VAL A 31 18.78 -16.38 6.95
N LEU A 32 17.53 -16.78 6.71
CA LEU A 32 16.70 -17.45 7.72
C LEU A 32 17.32 -18.78 8.18
N VAL A 33 17.74 -19.62 7.23
CA VAL A 33 18.34 -20.92 7.53
C VAL A 33 19.66 -20.77 8.28
N VAL A 34 20.55 -19.88 7.84
CA VAL A 34 21.86 -19.65 8.45
C VAL A 34 21.70 -19.01 9.84
N ALA A 35 20.80 -18.04 10.02
CA ALA A 35 20.52 -17.46 11.34
C ALA A 35 20.05 -18.52 12.33
N CYS A 36 19.16 -19.43 11.90
CA CYS A 36 18.68 -20.55 12.71
C CYS A 36 19.79 -21.55 13.04
N LYS A 37 20.62 -21.95 12.07
CA LYS A 37 21.80 -22.80 12.29
C LYS A 37 22.76 -22.18 13.30
N ASN A 38 22.98 -20.87 13.18
CA ASN A 38 23.95 -20.12 13.96
C ASN A 38 23.38 -19.58 15.27
N ARG A 39 22.15 -19.95 15.66
CA ARG A 39 21.45 -19.38 16.83
C ARG A 39 22.25 -19.43 18.14
N LYS A 40 23.11 -20.43 18.30
CA LYS A 40 23.96 -20.65 19.49
C LYS A 40 25.26 -19.85 19.50
N LEU A 41 25.64 -19.21 18.39
CA LEU A 41 26.88 -18.42 18.32
C LEU A 41 26.79 -17.20 19.23
N ARG A 42 27.91 -16.81 19.84
CA ARG A 42 28.04 -15.53 20.54
C ARG A 42 28.16 -14.41 19.50
N TYR A 43 27.70 -13.21 19.86
CA TYR A 43 27.90 -12.05 19.00
C TYR A 43 29.36 -11.61 19.06
N PRO A 44 29.97 -11.24 17.93
CA PRO A 44 31.35 -10.76 17.90
C PRO A 44 31.49 -9.42 18.62
N ASN A 45 32.69 -9.16 19.14
CA ASN A 45 33.05 -7.89 19.77
C ASN A 45 33.64 -6.88 18.75
N GLN A 46 34.13 -7.36 17.59
CA GLN A 46 34.71 -6.53 16.54
C GLN A 46 33.82 -6.53 15.29
N ASN A 47 33.75 -5.38 14.63
CA ASN A 47 32.94 -5.23 13.41
C ASN A 47 33.52 -6.00 12.21
N SER A 48 34.81 -6.33 12.24
CA SER A 48 35.52 -7.13 11.22
C SER A 48 35.08 -8.59 11.15
N ASP A 49 34.40 -9.09 12.18
CA ASP A 49 33.96 -10.48 12.26
C ASP A 49 32.65 -10.72 11.49
N TYR A 50 32.11 -9.68 10.86
CA TYR A 50 30.95 -9.76 9.96
C TYR A 50 31.39 -9.88 8.51
N HIS A 51 30.68 -10.72 7.76
CA HIS A 51 30.94 -10.91 6.33
C HIS A 51 30.29 -9.81 5.51
N HIS A 52 31.11 -8.91 4.97
CA HIS A 52 30.72 -7.85 4.05
C HIS A 52 30.94 -8.26 2.61
N LYS A 53 30.19 -7.65 1.70
CA LYS A 53 30.49 -7.78 0.28
C LYS A 53 31.77 -7.00 -0.07
N ASN A 54 32.56 -7.52 -1.01
CA ASN A 54 33.70 -6.75 -1.52
C ASN A 54 33.30 -5.37 -2.06
N GLY A 55 33.98 -4.34 -1.56
CA GLY A 55 33.77 -2.94 -1.95
C GLY A 55 32.68 -2.21 -1.15
N SER A 56 31.94 -2.87 -0.26
CA SER A 56 31.18 -2.17 0.79
C SER A 56 32.11 -1.96 1.99
N GLY A 57 32.19 -0.72 2.48
CA GLY A 57 32.93 -0.41 3.70
C GLY A 57 32.36 -1.18 4.90
N PRO A 58 33.07 -1.20 6.05
CA PRO A 58 32.61 -1.90 7.25
C PRO A 58 31.27 -1.29 7.73
N GLN A 59 30.17 -1.98 7.45
CA GLN A 59 28.81 -1.54 7.79
C GLN A 59 28.25 -2.41 8.91
N VAL A 60 28.07 -1.85 10.11
CA VAL A 60 27.53 -2.62 11.23
C VAL A 60 26.09 -3.06 10.93
N PRO A 61 25.76 -4.36 11.05
CA PRO A 61 24.40 -4.84 10.84
C PRO A 61 23.42 -4.18 11.82
N THR A 62 22.22 -3.86 11.35
CA THR A 62 21.21 -3.20 12.20
C THR A 62 20.88 -4.03 13.46
N ASP A 63 20.73 -3.40 14.63
CA ASP A 63 20.40 -4.06 15.89
C ASP A 63 18.94 -4.55 15.99
N LYS A 64 18.03 -3.92 15.23
CA LYS A 64 16.65 -4.42 15.08
C LYS A 64 16.69 -5.81 14.44
N LEU A 65 15.98 -6.77 15.04
CA LEU A 65 16.01 -8.19 14.65
C LEU A 65 17.42 -8.81 14.71
N ARG A 66 18.19 -8.48 15.77
CA ARG A 66 19.58 -8.90 15.99
C ARG A 66 19.86 -10.40 15.79
N PHE A 67 18.87 -11.26 16.02
CA PHE A 67 19.03 -12.70 15.81
C PHE A 67 19.40 -13.05 14.36
N LEU A 68 18.97 -12.26 13.38
CA LEU A 68 19.33 -12.43 11.97
C LEU A 68 20.80 -12.10 11.70
N ASN A 69 21.46 -11.27 12.54
CA ASN A 69 22.88 -10.94 12.42
C ASN A 69 23.77 -12.16 12.58
N LYS A 70 23.26 -13.25 13.17
CA LYS A 70 23.99 -14.51 13.29
C LYS A 70 24.24 -15.17 11.93
N ALA A 71 23.50 -14.79 10.89
CA ALA A 71 23.71 -15.29 9.54
C ALA A 71 24.98 -14.74 8.87
N CYS A 72 25.48 -13.59 9.30
CA CYS A 72 26.65 -12.92 8.73
C CYS A 72 27.90 -12.98 9.62
N ILE A 73 27.91 -13.79 10.69
CA ILE A 73 29.09 -13.98 11.55
C ILE A 73 30.05 -14.96 10.88
N ILE A 74 31.31 -14.55 10.67
CA ILE A 74 32.38 -15.40 10.16
C ILE A 74 32.78 -16.38 11.27
N LYS A 75 32.73 -17.70 11.00
CA LYS A 75 33.14 -18.72 11.98
C LYS A 75 34.60 -19.08 11.80
N SER A 76 35.00 -19.29 10.55
CA SER A 76 36.36 -19.65 10.17
C SER A 76 36.81 -18.80 8.97
N PRO A 77 38.11 -18.49 8.84
CA PRO A 77 38.64 -17.78 7.66
C PRO A 77 38.33 -18.49 6.33
N GLU A 78 38.16 -19.82 6.36
CA GLU A 78 37.80 -20.66 5.21
C GLU A 78 36.37 -20.42 4.70
N ASP A 79 35.49 -19.83 5.51
CA ASP A 79 34.12 -19.51 5.10
C ASP A 79 34.08 -18.35 4.09
N VAL A 80 35.20 -17.63 3.92
CA VAL A 80 35.34 -16.49 3.01
C VAL A 80 36.37 -16.85 1.94
N LYS A 81 35.96 -16.79 0.67
CA LYS A 81 36.86 -16.98 -0.47
C LYS A 81 37.86 -15.82 -0.54
N LEU A 82 39.00 -16.04 -1.19
CA LEU A 82 39.98 -14.98 -1.52
C LEU A 82 39.35 -13.75 -2.22
N ASN A 83 38.28 -13.97 -2.98
CA ASN A 83 37.50 -12.93 -3.64
C ASN A 83 36.45 -12.28 -2.71
N GLY A 84 36.57 -12.42 -1.39
CA GLY A 84 35.70 -11.88 -0.34
C GLY A 84 34.21 -12.23 -0.45
N GLY A 85 33.89 -13.34 -1.12
CA GLY A 85 32.55 -13.90 -1.17
C GLY A 85 32.44 -15.15 -0.29
N ALA A 86 31.24 -15.48 0.15
CA ALA A 86 31.01 -16.69 0.96
C ALA A 86 31.46 -17.96 0.22
N ALA A 87 32.21 -18.83 0.90
CA ALA A 87 32.57 -20.16 0.43
C ALA A 87 31.32 -21.00 0.15
N ASN A 88 30.35 -20.96 1.08
CA ASN A 88 29.04 -21.57 0.94
C ASN A 88 27.92 -20.59 1.39
N PRO A 89 27.05 -20.12 0.47
CA PRO A 89 25.93 -19.23 0.79
C PRO A 89 24.93 -19.78 1.82
N TRP A 90 24.93 -21.09 2.09
CA TRP A 90 24.06 -21.75 3.08
C TRP A 90 24.69 -21.93 4.46
N ASN A 91 25.90 -21.40 4.66
CA ASN A 91 26.61 -21.38 5.94
C ASN A 91 27.04 -19.96 6.36
N LEU A 92 27.21 -19.04 5.41
CA LEU A 92 27.57 -17.64 5.65
C LEU A 92 26.84 -16.71 4.66
N CYS A 93 26.16 -15.70 5.18
CA CYS A 93 25.51 -14.65 4.40
C CYS A 93 26.25 -13.32 4.53
N THR A 94 25.98 -12.38 3.63
CA THR A 94 26.51 -11.01 3.72
C THR A 94 25.63 -10.12 4.61
N VAL A 95 26.22 -9.08 5.22
CA VAL A 95 25.45 -8.07 6.00
C VAL A 95 24.32 -7.46 5.16
N GLU A 96 24.57 -7.18 3.88
CA GLU A 96 23.57 -6.60 2.99
C GLU A 96 22.36 -7.52 2.80
N GLN A 97 22.56 -8.83 2.63
CA GLN A 97 21.46 -9.79 2.53
C GLN A 97 20.64 -9.85 3.82
N VAL A 98 21.31 -9.75 4.97
CA VAL A 98 20.66 -9.75 6.28
C VAL A 98 19.82 -8.49 6.45
N ASP A 99 20.38 -7.32 6.14
CA ASP A 99 19.67 -6.04 6.27
C ASP A 99 18.56 -5.87 5.23
N GLU A 100 18.71 -6.41 4.01
CA GLU A 100 17.64 -6.53 3.01
C GLU A 100 16.43 -7.28 3.58
N LEU A 101 16.64 -8.45 4.17
CA LEU A 101 15.54 -9.23 4.77
C LEU A 101 14.92 -8.51 5.96
N LYS A 102 15.71 -7.90 6.83
CA LYS A 102 15.19 -7.14 7.98
C LYS A 102 14.34 -5.95 7.54
N ALA A 103 14.79 -5.20 6.54
CA ALA A 103 14.06 -4.07 6.00
C ALA A 103 12.69 -4.54 5.50
N LEU A 104 12.65 -5.65 4.75
CA LEU A 104 11.40 -6.26 4.31
C LEU A 104 10.48 -6.61 5.48
N ILE A 105 10.97 -7.38 6.46
CA ILE A 105 10.19 -7.81 7.63
C ILE A 105 9.62 -6.62 8.39
N ARG A 106 10.38 -5.52 8.50
CA ARG A 106 9.94 -4.30 9.17
C ARG A 106 8.84 -3.55 8.41
N VAL A 107 8.89 -3.57 7.07
CA VAL A 107 7.90 -2.91 6.20
C VAL A 107 6.58 -3.71 6.14
N MET A 108 6.63 -5.04 6.25
CA MET A 108 5.45 -5.92 6.08
C MET A 108 4.22 -5.56 6.94
N PRO A 109 4.33 -5.23 8.25
CA PRO A 109 3.16 -4.83 9.03
C PRO A 109 2.50 -3.57 8.48
N LEU A 110 3.27 -2.53 8.18
CA LEU A 110 2.76 -1.29 7.59
C LEU A 110 2.19 -1.53 6.18
N TRP A 111 2.84 -2.35 5.37
CA TRP A 111 2.31 -2.77 4.07
C TRP A 111 0.94 -3.44 4.20
N SER A 112 0.76 -4.33 5.18
CA SER A 112 -0.50 -5.05 5.35
C SER A 112 -1.68 -4.14 5.69
N THR A 113 -1.44 -2.99 6.34
CA THR A 113 -2.50 -2.01 6.62
C THR A 113 -3.11 -1.40 5.35
N GLY A 114 -2.35 -1.34 4.25
CA GLY A 114 -2.84 -0.85 2.96
C GLY A 114 -3.85 -1.79 2.29
N ILE A 115 -3.85 -3.08 2.67
CA ILE A 115 -4.75 -4.10 2.09
C ILE A 115 -6.22 -3.71 2.31
N MET A 116 -6.56 -3.11 3.45
CA MET A 116 -7.94 -2.76 3.77
C MET A 116 -8.52 -1.70 2.81
N ILE A 117 -7.72 -0.73 2.39
CA ILE A 117 -8.14 0.25 1.38
C ILE A 117 -8.43 -0.47 0.07
N SER A 118 -7.52 -1.36 -0.36
CA SER A 118 -7.73 -2.16 -1.57
C SER A 118 -8.95 -3.09 -1.46
N ILE A 119 -9.28 -3.61 -0.27
CA ILE A 119 -10.51 -4.39 -0.03
C ILE A 119 -11.72 -3.50 -0.34
N ASN A 120 -11.78 -2.30 0.24
CA ASN A 120 -12.89 -1.35 0.03
C ASN A 120 -13.05 -0.98 -1.45
N LEU A 121 -11.95 -0.86 -2.19
CA LEU A 121 -11.96 -0.54 -3.63
C LEU A 121 -12.31 -1.74 -4.52
N SER A 122 -12.03 -2.96 -4.08
CA SER A 122 -12.26 -4.18 -4.87
C SER A 122 -13.73 -4.60 -4.97
N GLN A 123 -14.62 -3.98 -4.19
CA GLN A 123 -16.06 -4.29 -4.12
C GLN A 123 -16.87 -3.52 -5.20
N SER A 124 -16.41 -3.51 -6.45
CA SER A 124 -16.98 -2.68 -7.53
C SER A 124 -18.43 -3.02 -7.90
N SER A 125 -18.91 -4.22 -7.55
CA SER A 125 -20.27 -4.68 -7.86
C SER A 125 -21.35 -3.94 -7.06
N PHE A 126 -21.10 -3.57 -5.80
CA PHE A 126 -22.13 -2.93 -4.97
C PHE A 126 -22.49 -1.52 -5.41
N PRO A 127 -21.52 -0.61 -5.66
CA PRO A 127 -21.84 0.72 -6.20
C PRO A 127 -22.56 0.67 -7.54
N LEU A 128 -22.27 -0.34 -8.37
CA LEU A 128 -22.96 -0.56 -9.65
C LEU A 128 -24.44 -0.90 -9.43
N LEU A 129 -24.74 -1.85 -8.55
CA LEU A 129 -26.11 -2.24 -8.22
C LEU A 129 -26.88 -1.09 -7.57
N GLN A 130 -26.23 -0.32 -6.68
CA GLN A 130 -26.81 0.89 -6.10
C GLN A 130 -27.19 1.90 -7.18
N ALA A 131 -26.25 2.23 -8.08
CA ALA A 131 -26.49 3.18 -9.16
C ALA A 131 -27.60 2.71 -10.11
N GLN A 132 -27.73 1.40 -10.36
CA GLN A 132 -28.82 0.84 -11.18
C GLN A 132 -30.19 1.04 -10.54
N SER A 133 -30.29 0.97 -9.21
CA SER A 133 -31.54 1.15 -8.46
C SER A 133 -31.93 2.62 -8.20
N MET A 134 -31.11 3.59 -8.62
CA MET A 134 -31.29 5.02 -8.35
C MET A 134 -31.56 5.82 -9.62
N ASN A 135 -32.11 7.03 -9.47
CA ASN A 135 -32.31 7.95 -10.59
C ASN A 135 -30.98 8.52 -11.10
N ARG A 136 -30.58 8.13 -12.31
CA ARG A 136 -29.32 8.53 -12.95
C ARG A 136 -29.45 9.70 -13.93
N HIS A 137 -30.60 10.37 -14.01
CA HIS A 137 -30.78 11.53 -14.87
C HIS A 137 -30.05 12.75 -14.31
N LEU A 138 -29.17 13.35 -15.12
CA LEU A 138 -28.51 14.62 -14.81
C LEU A 138 -29.33 15.80 -15.36
N THR A 139 -29.92 15.61 -16.53
CA THR A 139 -30.86 16.53 -17.19
C THR A 139 -32.04 15.73 -17.74
N LYS A 140 -33.07 16.43 -18.25
CA LYS A 140 -34.26 15.78 -18.84
C LYS A 140 -33.95 14.83 -20.01
N GLY A 141 -32.80 14.98 -20.67
CA GLY A 141 -32.41 14.16 -21.82
C GLY A 141 -31.14 13.33 -21.64
N PHE A 142 -30.48 13.41 -20.48
CA PHE A 142 -29.20 12.72 -20.27
C PHE A 142 -29.22 11.88 -19.00
N GLN A 143 -29.05 10.57 -19.18
CA GLN A 143 -28.94 9.58 -18.11
C GLN A 143 -27.53 9.01 -18.09
N LEU A 144 -26.85 9.13 -16.94
CA LEU A 144 -25.53 8.55 -16.75
C LEU A 144 -25.62 7.02 -16.71
N PRO A 145 -24.77 6.27 -17.44
CA PRO A 145 -24.69 4.82 -17.28
C PRO A 145 -24.25 4.46 -15.85
N ALA A 146 -24.86 3.43 -15.25
CA ALA A 146 -24.54 3.02 -13.87
C ALA A 146 -23.05 2.66 -13.70
N GLY A 147 -22.45 2.01 -14.70
CA GLY A 147 -21.03 1.66 -14.68
C GLY A 147 -20.08 2.86 -14.76
N SER A 148 -20.55 4.04 -15.16
CA SER A 148 -19.72 5.24 -15.26
C SER A 148 -19.43 5.88 -13.90
N PHE A 149 -20.12 5.50 -12.82
CA PHE A 149 -19.91 6.12 -11.49
C PHE A 149 -18.51 5.86 -10.92
N GLY A 150 -17.83 4.78 -11.32
CA GLY A 150 -16.43 4.53 -10.97
C GLY A 150 -15.46 5.59 -11.52
N MET A 151 -15.85 6.36 -12.55
CA MET A 151 -15.02 7.44 -13.09
C MET A 151 -14.82 8.58 -12.08
N PHE A 152 -15.79 8.83 -11.20
CA PHE A 152 -15.67 9.88 -10.19
C PHE A 152 -14.55 9.61 -9.19
N LEU A 153 -14.24 8.33 -8.92
CA LEU A 153 -13.07 7.95 -8.14
C LEU A 153 -11.79 8.40 -8.85
N MET A 154 -11.65 8.11 -10.14
CA MET A 154 -10.46 8.46 -10.93
C MET A 154 -10.32 9.98 -11.10
N ILE A 155 -11.44 10.68 -11.30
CA ILE A 155 -11.47 12.16 -11.38
C ILE A 155 -11.03 12.76 -10.05
N ALA A 156 -11.59 12.30 -8.92
CA ALA A 156 -11.24 12.80 -7.60
C ALA A 156 -9.77 12.54 -7.26
N LEU A 157 -9.26 11.34 -7.55
CA LEU A 157 -7.83 11.01 -7.42
C LEU A 157 -6.96 11.98 -8.22
N THR A 158 -7.30 12.21 -9.49
CA THR A 158 -6.52 13.09 -10.38
C THR A 158 -6.54 14.55 -9.90
N ILE A 159 -7.72 15.07 -9.57
CA ILE A 159 -7.89 16.43 -9.03
C ILE A 159 -7.11 16.56 -7.72
N TRP A 160 -7.19 15.56 -6.84
CA TRP A 160 -6.48 15.58 -5.57
C TRP A 160 -4.96 15.64 -5.75
N VAL A 161 -4.39 14.85 -6.66
CA VAL A 161 -2.95 14.90 -6.97
C VAL A 161 -2.54 16.28 -7.46
N LEU A 162 -3.30 16.87 -8.40
CA LEU A 162 -3.03 18.22 -8.90
C LEU A 162 -3.13 19.27 -7.79
N LEU A 163 -4.17 19.20 -6.95
CA LEU A 163 -4.36 20.11 -5.83
C LEU A 163 -3.22 19.97 -4.81
N TYR A 164 -2.83 18.75 -4.48
CA TYR A 164 -1.77 18.49 -3.51
C TYR A 164 -0.43 19.05 -3.99
N ASP A 165 -0.02 18.73 -5.22
CA ASP A 165 1.29 19.10 -5.75
C ASP A 165 1.38 20.57 -6.16
N ARG A 166 0.32 21.14 -6.76
CA ARG A 166 0.36 22.51 -7.30
C ARG A 166 -0.14 23.57 -6.34
N VAL A 167 -0.98 23.22 -5.37
CA VAL A 167 -1.60 24.20 -4.47
C VAL A 167 -1.15 23.98 -3.04
N MET A 168 -1.36 22.78 -2.48
CA MET A 168 -1.09 22.55 -1.06
C MET A 168 0.40 22.59 -0.70
N LEU A 169 1.27 21.89 -1.43
CA LEU A 169 2.70 21.89 -1.15
C LEU A 169 3.34 23.29 -1.28
N PRO A 170 3.10 24.06 -2.36
CA PRO A 170 3.65 25.41 -2.48
C PRO A 170 3.11 26.38 -1.43
N LEU A 171 1.81 26.30 -1.11
CA LEU A 171 1.21 27.15 -0.09
C LEU A 171 1.75 26.83 1.30
N ALA A 172 1.87 25.54 1.65
CA ALA A 172 2.46 25.10 2.91
C ALA A 172 3.94 25.52 3.00
N SER A 173 4.69 25.43 1.89
CA SER A 173 6.07 25.91 1.81
C SER A 173 6.17 27.41 2.03
N LYS A 174 5.28 28.20 1.41
CA LYS A 174 5.22 29.66 1.56
C LYS A 174 4.87 30.08 2.98
N ILE A 175 3.92 29.40 3.63
CA ILE A 175 3.52 29.70 5.01
C ILE A 175 4.64 29.34 6.00
N LYS A 176 5.33 28.21 5.78
CA LYS A 176 6.35 27.71 6.71
C LYS A 176 7.76 28.26 6.43
N GLY A 177 7.96 28.96 5.31
CA GLY A 177 9.25 29.50 4.89
C GLY A 177 10.29 28.45 4.49
N ARG A 178 9.89 27.20 4.28
CA ARG A 178 10.78 26.07 3.94
C ARG A 178 10.02 25.01 3.15
N PRO A 179 10.68 24.19 2.29
CA PRO A 179 10.00 23.12 1.57
C PRO A 179 9.29 22.18 2.56
N VAL A 180 7.96 22.14 2.49
CA VAL A 180 7.14 21.26 3.32
C VAL A 180 6.70 20.08 2.48
N ARG A 181 6.95 18.86 2.97
CA ARG A 181 6.35 17.64 2.43
C ARG A 181 5.76 16.84 3.57
N LEU A 182 4.55 16.33 3.40
CA LEU A 182 3.97 15.40 4.36
C LEU A 182 4.77 14.11 4.33
N LYS A 183 5.11 13.59 5.52
CA LYS A 183 5.82 12.32 5.65
C LYS A 183 5.03 11.20 4.96
N PRO A 184 5.69 10.24 4.28
CA PRO A 184 5.01 9.14 3.59
C PRO A 184 4.03 8.39 4.50
N ILE A 185 4.45 8.08 5.73
CA ILE A 185 3.64 7.37 6.71
C ILE A 185 2.38 8.16 7.13
N VAL A 186 2.47 9.49 7.21
CA VAL A 186 1.30 10.34 7.51
C VAL A 186 0.31 10.30 6.37
N ARG A 187 0.79 10.32 5.12
CA ARG A 187 -0.06 10.20 3.93
C ARG A 187 -0.76 8.85 3.87
N MET A 188 -0.07 7.76 4.20
CA MET A 188 -0.69 6.43 4.33
C MET A 188 -1.83 6.44 5.37
N GLY A 189 -1.58 6.99 6.57
CA GLY A 189 -2.60 7.10 7.62
C GLY A 189 -3.81 7.94 7.21
N LEU A 190 -3.60 9.08 6.54
CA LEU A 190 -4.68 9.90 5.98
C LEU A 190 -5.51 9.11 4.96
N GLY A 191 -4.86 8.33 4.09
CA GLY A 191 -5.55 7.45 3.15
C GLY A 191 -6.47 6.45 3.84
N ILE A 192 -6.00 5.76 4.88
CA ILE A 192 -6.80 4.79 5.65
C ILE A 192 -7.98 5.49 6.34
N PHE A 193 -7.74 6.66 6.93
CA PHE A 193 -8.78 7.44 7.59
C PHE A 193 -9.87 7.90 6.61
N VAL A 194 -9.49 8.45 5.45
CA VAL A 194 -10.46 8.90 4.43
C VAL A 194 -11.22 7.70 3.84
N SER A 195 -10.58 6.54 3.68
CA SER A 195 -11.26 5.31 3.25
C SER A 195 -12.32 4.86 4.27
N CYS A 196 -12.00 4.93 5.57
CA CYS A 196 -12.97 4.65 6.63
C CYS A 196 -14.19 5.58 6.55
N LEU A 197 -13.95 6.88 6.40
CA LEU A 197 -15.01 7.88 6.23
C LEU A 197 -15.85 7.59 4.97
N SER A 198 -15.22 7.17 3.88
CA SER A 198 -15.93 6.76 2.67
C SER A 198 -16.89 5.60 2.93
N MET A 199 -16.50 4.58 3.69
CA MET A 199 -17.37 3.45 4.01
C MET A 199 -18.53 3.86 4.91
N VAL A 200 -18.29 4.74 5.88
CA VAL A 200 -19.36 5.33 6.71
C VAL A 200 -20.37 6.08 5.85
N VAL A 201 -19.90 6.93 4.93
CA VAL A 201 -20.76 7.68 4.01
C VAL A 201 -21.55 6.74 3.09
N SER A 202 -20.93 5.69 2.55
CA SER A 202 -21.62 4.66 1.77
C SER A 202 -22.73 3.97 2.57
N GLY A 203 -22.46 3.62 3.83
CA GLY A 203 -23.45 3.01 4.72
C GLY A 203 -24.64 3.92 5.00
N ILE A 204 -24.40 5.22 5.23
CA ILE A 204 -25.46 6.22 5.42
C ILE A 204 -26.31 6.37 4.16
N ILE A 205 -25.67 6.53 2.99
CA ILE A 205 -26.37 6.68 1.71
C ILE A 205 -27.23 5.46 1.43
N GLU A 206 -26.69 4.25 1.65
CA GLU A 206 -27.42 3.01 1.44
C GLU A 206 -28.60 2.86 2.39
N HIS A 207 -28.42 3.22 3.66
CA HIS A 207 -29.51 3.23 4.63
C HIS A 207 -30.66 4.16 4.19
N ILE A 208 -30.34 5.36 3.69
CA ILE A 208 -31.33 6.32 3.18
C ILE A 208 -32.02 5.76 1.92
N ARG A 209 -31.24 5.24 0.96
CA ARG A 209 -31.76 4.65 -0.29
C ARG A 209 -32.73 3.51 -0.01
N ARG A 210 -32.33 2.56 0.84
CA ARG A 210 -33.15 1.40 1.21
C ARG A 210 -34.43 1.81 1.92
N ARG A 211 -34.35 2.75 2.88
CA ARG A 211 -35.55 3.26 3.59
C ARG A 211 -36.55 3.88 2.61
N ARG A 212 -36.08 4.61 1.60
CA ARG A 212 -36.91 5.19 0.55
C ARG A 212 -37.53 4.11 -0.35
N ALA A 213 -36.76 3.10 -0.75
CA ALA A 213 -37.28 1.96 -1.51
C ALA A 213 -38.42 1.23 -0.78
N ILE A 214 -38.32 1.10 0.55
CA ILE A 214 -39.38 0.52 1.39
C ILE A 214 -40.63 1.40 1.40
N SER A 215 -40.49 2.72 1.58
CA SER A 215 -41.64 3.63 1.57
C SER A 215 -42.35 3.72 0.22
N GLU A 216 -41.62 3.49 -0.87
CA GLU A 216 -42.15 3.46 -2.24
C GLU A 216 -42.73 2.07 -2.63
N GLY A 217 -42.71 1.09 -1.72
CA GLY A 217 -43.23 -0.26 -1.98
C GLY A 217 -42.37 -1.10 -2.93
N LEU A 218 -41.11 -0.73 -3.18
CA LEU A 218 -40.20 -1.37 -4.14
C LEU A 218 -39.45 -2.61 -3.58
N LEU A 219 -39.80 -3.07 -2.37
CA LEU A 219 -39.16 -4.21 -1.70
C LEU A 219 -39.07 -5.47 -2.56
N ASN A 220 -40.15 -5.82 -3.27
CA ASN A 220 -40.20 -7.01 -4.13
C ASN A 220 -39.77 -6.73 -5.58
N ASN A 221 -39.55 -5.46 -5.95
CA ASN A 221 -39.16 -5.07 -7.29
C ASN A 221 -37.65 -4.77 -7.33
N SER A 222 -36.85 -5.76 -7.75
CA SER A 222 -35.39 -5.62 -7.88
C SER A 222 -34.96 -4.62 -8.96
N GLN A 223 -35.83 -4.33 -9.94
CA GLN A 223 -35.60 -3.33 -10.98
C GLN A 223 -36.30 -1.99 -10.71
N GLY A 224 -36.96 -1.88 -9.54
CA GLY A 224 -37.63 -0.66 -9.11
C GLY A 224 -36.62 0.47 -8.96
N LEU A 225 -36.92 1.60 -9.59
CA LEU A 225 -36.08 2.78 -9.53
C LEU A 225 -36.53 3.63 -8.34
N VAL A 226 -35.68 3.71 -7.32
CA VAL A 226 -35.92 4.54 -6.15
C VAL A 226 -35.84 6.01 -6.55
N GLU A 227 -36.75 6.84 -6.05
CA GLU A 227 -36.73 8.29 -6.33
C GLU A 227 -35.61 9.02 -5.56
N MET A 228 -34.37 8.55 -5.69
CA MET A 228 -33.16 9.13 -5.12
C MET A 228 -32.14 9.33 -6.23
N SER A 229 -31.52 10.52 -6.29
CA SER A 229 -30.50 10.79 -7.29
C SER A 229 -29.26 9.93 -7.06
N ALA A 230 -28.77 9.27 -8.10
CA ALA A 230 -27.53 8.50 -8.07
C ALA A 230 -26.30 9.39 -7.83
N LEU A 231 -26.41 10.72 -8.01
CA LEU A 231 -25.33 11.68 -7.75
C LEU A 231 -24.83 11.65 -6.30
N TRP A 232 -25.63 11.17 -5.34
CA TRP A 232 -25.17 10.93 -3.98
C TRP A 232 -23.97 9.98 -3.92
N LEU A 233 -23.87 9.01 -4.84
CA LEU A 233 -22.75 8.07 -4.94
C LEU A 233 -21.44 8.74 -5.35
N ILE A 234 -21.46 9.97 -5.87
CA ILE A 234 -20.24 10.73 -6.20
C ILE A 234 -19.42 10.98 -4.93
N ILE A 235 -20.07 11.24 -3.79
CA ILE A 235 -19.41 11.59 -2.54
C ILE A 235 -18.49 10.44 -2.05
N PRO A 236 -19.00 9.20 -1.80
CA PRO A 236 -18.13 8.11 -1.38
C PRO A 236 -17.11 7.73 -2.46
N ASN A 237 -17.47 7.75 -3.75
CA ASN A 237 -16.48 7.50 -4.81
C ASN A 237 -15.33 8.51 -4.80
N SER A 238 -15.63 9.78 -4.54
CA SER A 238 -14.62 10.84 -4.47
C SER A 238 -13.73 10.69 -3.24
N LEU A 239 -14.31 10.36 -2.08
CA LEU A 239 -13.56 10.06 -0.86
C LEU A 239 -12.61 8.88 -1.06
N ASN A 240 -13.08 7.79 -1.66
CA ASN A 240 -12.24 6.65 -2.04
C ASN A 240 -11.10 7.05 -3.01
N GLY A 241 -11.36 7.92 -3.97
CA GLY A 241 -10.32 8.44 -4.88
C GLY A 241 -9.24 9.26 -4.16
N ILE A 242 -9.66 10.12 -3.23
CA ILE A 242 -8.74 10.88 -2.38
C ILE A 242 -7.95 9.96 -1.45
N ALA A 243 -8.61 8.97 -0.85
CA ALA A 243 -7.97 7.97 0.00
C ALA A 243 -6.89 7.18 -0.74
N GLU A 244 -7.19 6.75 -1.96
CA GLU A 244 -6.24 6.03 -2.83
C GLU A 244 -5.06 6.92 -3.22
N ALA A 245 -5.32 8.19 -3.58
CA ALA A 245 -4.25 9.13 -3.91
C ALA A 245 -3.25 9.31 -2.76
N PHE A 246 -3.75 9.47 -1.53
CA PHE A 246 -2.90 9.58 -0.34
C PHE A 246 -2.14 8.29 -0.05
N SER A 247 -2.86 7.17 -0.06
CA SER A 247 -2.31 5.87 0.34
C SER A 247 -1.33 5.31 -0.68
N ALA A 248 -1.68 5.29 -1.97
CA ALA A 248 -0.85 4.70 -3.01
C ALA A 248 0.48 5.45 -3.11
N ILE A 249 0.44 6.78 -3.20
CA ILE A 249 1.66 7.60 -3.33
C ILE A 249 2.48 7.55 -2.03
N GLY A 250 1.83 7.64 -0.86
CA GLY A 250 2.52 7.51 0.43
C GLY A 250 3.20 6.16 0.60
N SER A 251 2.53 5.08 0.21
CA SER A 251 3.05 3.71 0.27
C SER A 251 4.21 3.50 -0.70
N THR A 252 4.08 3.95 -1.96
CA THR A 252 5.18 3.87 -2.94
C THR A 252 6.42 4.56 -2.42
N GLU A 253 6.29 5.81 -1.96
CA GLU A 253 7.40 6.59 -1.44
C GLU A 253 8.04 5.92 -0.21
N PHE A 254 7.21 5.42 0.71
CA PHE A 254 7.66 4.70 1.90
C PHE A 254 8.43 3.41 1.56
N TYR A 255 7.94 2.60 0.62
CA TYR A 255 8.61 1.36 0.24
C TYR A 255 9.96 1.64 -0.43
N TYR A 256 10.05 2.67 -1.26
CA TYR A 256 11.31 3.07 -1.89
C TYR A 256 12.30 3.72 -0.93
N SER A 257 11.83 4.39 0.13
CA SER A 257 12.71 4.99 1.14
C SER A 257 13.25 3.98 2.13
N GLU A 258 12.45 2.97 2.51
CA GLU A 258 12.83 2.01 3.55
C GLU A 258 13.49 0.73 3.00
N LEU A 259 13.18 0.33 1.75
CA LEU A 259 13.82 -0.82 1.14
C LEU A 259 15.12 -0.41 0.42
N PRO A 260 16.19 -1.22 0.52
CA PRO A 260 17.44 -0.93 -0.15
C PRO A 260 17.28 -0.95 -1.68
N LYS A 261 18.17 -0.25 -2.41
CA LYS A 261 18.10 -0.11 -3.87
C LYS A 261 18.03 -1.46 -4.62
N SER A 262 18.66 -2.50 -4.08
CA SER A 262 18.60 -3.87 -4.62
C SER A 262 17.19 -4.48 -4.62
N MET A 263 16.29 -3.96 -3.80
CA MET A 263 14.90 -4.39 -3.65
C MET A 263 13.90 -3.46 -4.33
N SER A 264 14.35 -2.56 -5.21
CA SER A 264 13.48 -1.65 -5.99
C SER A 264 12.33 -2.37 -6.69
N SER A 265 12.56 -3.57 -7.23
CA SER A 265 11.51 -4.37 -7.87
C SER A 265 10.48 -4.91 -6.88
N ILE A 266 10.92 -5.31 -5.68
CA ILE A 266 10.03 -5.73 -4.59
C ILE A 266 9.20 -4.54 -4.13
N ALA A 267 9.82 -3.37 -3.94
CA ALA A 267 9.12 -2.13 -3.57
C ALA A 267 7.98 -1.80 -4.55
N SER A 268 8.23 -1.88 -5.87
CA SER A 268 7.16 -1.70 -6.87
C SER A 268 6.09 -2.79 -6.85
N ALA A 269 6.48 -4.05 -6.58
CA ALA A 269 5.55 -5.18 -6.62
C ALA A 269 4.62 -5.23 -5.40
N LEU A 270 5.00 -4.63 -4.28
CA LEU A 270 4.23 -4.65 -3.03
C LEU A 270 2.81 -4.07 -3.19
N LEU A 271 2.64 -2.99 -3.96
CA LEU A 271 1.30 -2.45 -4.20
C LEU A 271 0.41 -3.42 -4.98
N GLY A 272 0.92 -3.97 -6.08
CA GLY A 272 0.19 -4.96 -6.88
C GLY A 272 -0.14 -6.22 -6.09
N LEU A 273 0.81 -6.71 -5.28
CA LEU A 273 0.59 -7.83 -4.38
C LEU A 273 -0.51 -7.51 -3.35
N GLY A 274 -0.49 -6.30 -2.78
CA GLY A 274 -1.51 -5.84 -1.84
C GLY A 274 -2.91 -5.86 -2.44
N MET A 275 -3.05 -5.35 -3.67
CA MET A 275 -4.32 -5.41 -4.41
C MET A 275 -4.78 -6.84 -4.68
N ALA A 276 -3.88 -7.73 -5.09
CA ALA A 276 -4.23 -9.13 -5.35
C ALA A 276 -4.71 -9.86 -4.07
N VAL A 277 -3.99 -9.69 -2.96
CA VAL A 277 -4.37 -10.23 -1.65
C VAL A 277 -5.70 -9.63 -1.19
N ALA A 278 -5.88 -8.32 -1.38
CA ALA A 278 -7.11 -7.63 -1.04
C ALA A 278 -8.31 -8.17 -1.80
N SER A 279 -8.24 -8.38 -3.12
CA SER A 279 -9.36 -8.93 -3.90
C SER A 279 -9.76 -10.33 -3.41
N LEU A 280 -8.80 -11.18 -3.04
CA LEU A 280 -9.08 -12.50 -2.46
C LEU A 280 -9.76 -12.36 -1.10
N LEU A 281 -9.23 -11.51 -0.21
CA LEU A 281 -9.83 -11.27 1.11
C LEU A 281 -11.21 -10.63 1.02
N ALA A 282 -11.45 -9.73 0.06
CA ALA A 282 -12.76 -9.13 -0.18
C ALA A 282 -13.80 -10.19 -0.56
N SER A 283 -13.41 -11.16 -1.39
CA SER A 283 -14.25 -12.32 -1.72
C SER A 283 -14.50 -13.22 -0.50
N VAL A 284 -13.49 -13.46 0.34
CA VAL A 284 -13.67 -14.21 1.59
C VAL A 284 -14.62 -13.50 2.54
N ILE A 285 -14.48 -12.18 2.72
CA ILE A 285 -15.38 -11.38 3.56
C ILE A 285 -16.81 -11.47 3.03
N LEU A 286 -17.01 -11.29 1.71
CA LEU A 286 -18.33 -11.38 1.09
C LEU A 286 -18.95 -12.77 1.29
N ASN A 287 -18.20 -13.84 1.02
CA ASN A 287 -18.68 -15.22 1.19
C ASN A 287 -18.97 -15.56 2.66
N ALA A 288 -18.17 -15.04 3.59
CA ALA A 288 -18.43 -15.21 5.02
C ALA A 288 -19.72 -14.49 5.43
N VAL A 289 -19.89 -13.24 5.02
CA VAL A 289 -21.14 -12.48 5.27
C VAL A 289 -22.32 -13.24 4.68
N ASP A 290 -22.24 -13.69 3.42
CA ASP A 290 -23.34 -14.41 2.79
C ASP A 290 -23.70 -15.69 3.54
N LYS A 291 -22.70 -16.48 3.95
CA LYS A 291 -22.91 -17.72 4.68
C LYS A 291 -23.51 -17.51 6.08
N TYR A 292 -23.02 -16.53 6.84
CA TYR A 292 -23.41 -16.34 8.23
C TYR A 292 -24.67 -15.49 8.40
N THR A 293 -25.05 -14.70 7.40
CA THR A 293 -26.24 -13.83 7.48
C THR A 293 -27.48 -14.45 6.85
N LYS A 294 -27.31 -15.53 6.09
CA LYS A 294 -28.41 -16.32 5.53
C LYS A 294 -29.00 -17.23 6.60
N GLY A 295 -30.06 -16.78 7.28
CA GLY A 295 -30.85 -17.61 8.19
C GLY A 295 -31.88 -18.46 7.45
N GLU A 296 -32.46 -19.46 8.12
CA GLU A 296 -33.57 -20.26 7.57
C GLU A 296 -34.74 -19.35 7.18
N GLY A 297 -34.91 -19.13 5.87
CA GLY A 297 -35.97 -18.28 5.31
C GLY A 297 -35.69 -16.77 5.27
N THR A 298 -34.48 -16.31 5.63
CA THR A 298 -34.10 -14.87 5.57
C THR A 298 -33.07 -14.60 4.47
N GLU A 299 -33.24 -13.49 3.76
CA GLU A 299 -32.30 -13.02 2.74
C GLU A 299 -30.99 -12.58 3.38
N SER A 300 -29.86 -12.93 2.74
CA SER A 300 -28.52 -12.49 3.12
C SER A 300 -28.39 -10.97 3.11
N TRP A 301 -27.45 -10.41 3.88
CA TRP A 301 -27.11 -8.98 3.80
C TRP A 301 -26.78 -8.57 2.36
N VAL A 302 -26.18 -9.50 1.59
CA VAL A 302 -25.85 -9.34 0.18
C VAL A 302 -26.78 -10.20 -0.66
N SER A 303 -28.05 -9.77 -0.79
CA SER A 303 -29.04 -10.42 -1.66
C SER A 303 -28.94 -9.93 -3.10
N SER A 304 -29.32 -10.78 -4.06
CA SER A 304 -29.48 -10.41 -5.47
C SER A 304 -30.48 -9.27 -5.67
N ASN A 305 -31.46 -9.14 -4.76
CA ASN A 305 -32.34 -7.97 -4.71
C ASN A 305 -31.81 -6.96 -3.70
N ILE A 306 -31.24 -5.86 -4.22
CA ILE A 306 -30.67 -4.77 -3.42
C ILE A 306 -31.70 -4.09 -2.48
N ASN A 307 -32.99 -4.16 -2.80
CA ASN A 307 -34.04 -3.58 -1.96
C ASN A 307 -34.38 -4.48 -0.76
N LYS A 308 -34.12 -5.79 -0.85
CA LYS A 308 -34.30 -6.74 0.26
C LYS A 308 -33.04 -6.87 1.11
N GLY A 309 -31.89 -6.91 0.46
CA GLY A 309 -30.59 -7.00 1.12
C GLY A 309 -30.34 -5.83 2.07
N HIS A 310 -29.41 -6.04 3.00
CA HIS A 310 -28.96 -5.06 3.97
C HIS A 310 -27.53 -4.62 3.65
N TYR A 311 -27.36 -3.99 2.48
CA TYR A 311 -26.07 -3.54 1.98
C TYR A 311 -25.45 -2.49 2.90
N GLU A 312 -26.27 -1.75 3.65
CA GLU A 312 -25.84 -0.83 4.69
C GLU A 312 -25.03 -1.55 5.78
N TYR A 313 -25.44 -2.75 6.21
CA TYR A 313 -24.71 -3.53 7.22
C TYR A 313 -23.36 -4.02 6.70
N TYR A 314 -23.28 -4.34 5.41
CA TYR A 314 -22.01 -4.67 4.78
C TYR A 314 -21.05 -3.47 4.76
N TYR A 315 -21.54 -2.27 4.42
CA TYR A 315 -20.73 -1.05 4.51
C TYR A 315 -20.32 -0.72 5.94
N TRP A 316 -21.20 -0.91 6.92
CA TRP A 316 -20.84 -0.73 8.34
C TRP A 316 -19.77 -1.72 8.80
N LEU A 317 -19.83 -2.98 8.36
CA LEU A 317 -18.79 -3.97 8.62
C LEU A 317 -17.44 -3.52 8.04
N LEU A 318 -17.41 -3.08 6.79
CA LEU A 318 -16.18 -2.57 6.16
C LEU A 318 -15.66 -1.31 6.86
N ALA A 319 -16.55 -0.41 7.31
CA ALA A 319 -16.17 0.77 8.08
C ALA A 319 -15.53 0.37 9.42
N LEU A 320 -16.11 -0.59 10.15
CA LEU A 320 -15.54 -1.10 11.39
C LEU A 320 -14.19 -1.79 11.19
N LEU A 321 -14.08 -2.65 10.17
CA LEU A 321 -12.81 -3.30 9.82
C LEU A 321 -11.74 -2.27 9.44
N THR A 322 -12.10 -1.22 8.70
CA THR A 322 -11.21 -0.12 8.35
C THR A 322 -10.84 0.72 9.58
N GLY A 323 -11.77 0.94 10.51
CA GLY A 323 -11.52 1.59 11.80
C GLY A 323 -10.53 0.80 12.67
N PHE A 324 -10.71 -0.50 12.81
CA PHE A 324 -9.74 -1.38 13.49
C PHE A 324 -8.39 -1.38 12.77
N ASN A 325 -8.38 -1.38 11.44
CA ASN A 325 -7.16 -1.29 10.65
C ASN A 325 -6.42 0.04 10.86
N LEU A 326 -7.14 1.15 11.10
CA LEU A 326 -6.52 2.43 11.44
C LEU A 326 -5.82 2.35 12.81
N LEU A 327 -6.44 1.70 13.81
CA LEU A 327 -5.80 1.47 15.12
C LEU A 327 -4.58 0.56 14.98
N TYR A 328 -4.69 -0.51 14.18
CA TYR A 328 -3.58 -1.39 13.86
C TYR A 328 -2.44 -0.63 13.17
N PHE A 329 -2.74 0.26 12.21
CA PHE A 329 -1.76 1.12 11.56
C PHE A 329 -1.02 2.01 12.56
N VAL A 330 -1.73 2.64 13.49
CA VAL A 330 -1.12 3.46 14.55
C VAL A 330 -0.21 2.61 15.44
N ALA A 331 -0.64 1.41 15.83
CA ALA A 331 0.19 0.48 16.60
C ALA A 331 1.45 0.04 15.82
N CYS A 332 1.33 -0.23 14.51
CA CYS A 332 2.46 -0.52 13.65
C CYS A 332 3.43 0.67 13.54
N CYS A 333 2.93 1.89 13.41
CA CYS A 333 3.76 3.10 13.39
C CYS A 333 4.53 3.26 14.71
N TRP A 334 3.87 3.04 15.84
CA TRP A 334 4.50 3.14 17.15
C TRP A 334 5.60 2.10 17.32
N GLN A 335 5.35 0.86 16.91
CA GLN A 335 6.33 -0.23 16.94
C GLN A 335 7.49 -0.03 15.94
N TYR A 336 7.22 0.59 14.78
CA TYR A 336 8.24 0.90 13.80
C TYR A 336 9.29 1.87 14.38
N GLY A 337 8.83 2.75 15.29
CA GLY A 337 9.58 3.83 15.89
C GLY A 337 9.65 5.05 14.96
N PRO A 338 10.29 6.16 15.38
CA PRO A 338 10.57 7.26 14.48
C PRO A 338 11.36 6.70 13.29
N SER A 339 10.79 6.73 12.08
CA SER A 339 11.57 6.53 10.86
C SER A 339 12.80 7.43 10.95
N ALA A 340 13.94 6.93 10.50
CA ALA A 340 15.23 7.61 10.52
C ALA A 340 15.27 8.84 9.58
N ASP A 341 14.29 9.74 9.69
CA ASP A 341 14.20 11.04 9.04
C ASP A 341 15.31 12.01 9.50
N VAL A 342 16.06 11.63 10.55
CA VAL A 342 17.25 12.37 10.97
C VAL A 342 18.34 12.30 9.90
N ASP A 343 18.42 11.23 9.10
CA ASP A 343 19.47 11.09 8.07
C ASP A 343 19.05 11.57 6.67
N ILE A 344 17.76 11.52 6.30
CA ILE A 344 17.33 11.93 4.96
C ILE A 344 17.22 13.46 4.85
N THR A 345 16.69 14.13 5.88
CA THR A 345 16.67 15.62 5.91
C THR A 345 18.10 16.16 5.97
N LYS A 346 18.99 15.46 6.69
CA LYS A 346 20.40 15.80 6.80
C LYS A 346 21.15 15.53 5.49
N ARG A 347 20.91 14.40 4.80
CA ARG A 347 21.44 14.14 3.45
C ARG A 347 20.92 15.10 2.39
N MET A 348 19.65 15.50 2.47
CA MET A 348 19.08 16.48 1.54
C MET A 348 19.61 17.89 1.81
N MET A 349 19.91 18.24 3.06
CA MET A 349 20.62 19.49 3.40
C MET A 349 22.10 19.45 2.99
N GLU A 350 22.79 18.31 3.20
CA GLU A 350 24.19 18.12 2.78
C GLU A 350 24.32 18.19 1.24
N LEU A 351 23.37 17.61 0.49
CA LEU A 351 23.33 17.73 -0.98
C LEU A 351 22.97 19.13 -1.49
N SER A 352 22.27 19.96 -0.70
CA SER A 352 22.01 21.35 -1.08
C SER A 352 23.17 22.28 -0.73
N ASP A 353 23.93 22.00 0.32
CA ASP A 353 25.13 22.77 0.69
C ASP A 353 26.31 22.49 -0.26
N ASP A 354 26.39 21.29 -0.86
CA ASP A 354 27.44 20.95 -1.85
C ASP A 354 27.24 21.66 -3.21
N ASP A 355 25.99 21.97 -3.60
CA ASP A 355 25.70 22.71 -4.84
C ASP A 355 25.97 24.23 -4.71
N ASP A 356 25.96 24.77 -3.49
CA ASP A 356 26.31 26.18 -3.21
C ASP A 356 27.83 26.42 -3.05
N HIS A 357 28.66 25.36 -3.16
CA HIS A 357 30.11 25.43 -3.05
C HIS A 357 30.89 25.27 -4.37
N LEU A 358 30.21 25.35 -5.52
CA LEU A 358 30.89 25.58 -6.79
C LEU A 358 31.41 27.04 -6.85
N PRO A 359 32.74 27.28 -6.86
CA PRO A 359 33.26 28.63 -6.96
C PRO A 359 32.94 29.19 -8.35
N GLY A 360 31.95 30.09 -8.40
CA GLY A 360 31.86 31.07 -9.45
C GLY A 360 33.11 31.94 -9.43
N LYS A 361 33.95 31.79 -10.46
CA LYS A 361 34.72 32.82 -11.18
C LYS A 361 36.00 32.22 -11.74
N LEU A 362 36.01 32.00 -13.05
CA LEU A 362 37.20 32.22 -13.87
C LEU A 362 36.79 33.18 -14.99
N ASN A 363 37.59 34.23 -15.10
CA ASN A 363 37.44 35.38 -16.00
C ASN A 363 37.32 35.00 -17.46
#